data_AF-A0A087M1C2-F1
#
_entry.id   AF-A0A087M1C2-F1
#
_cell.length_a   1.000
_cell.length_b   1.000
_cell.length_c   1.000
_cell.angle_alpha   90.00
_cell.angle_beta   90.00
_cell.angle_gamma   90.00
#
_symmetry.space_group_name_H-M   'P 1'
#
loop_
_entity.id
_entity.type
_entity.pdbx_description
1 polymer ?
#
loop_
_entity_poly.entity_id
_entity_poly.type
_entity_poly.pdbx_seq_one_letter_code
_entity_poly.pdbx_strand_id
1 'polypeptide(L)'
;DDQGSRQRQAARRSLASLKDRLRAVSAGLPRPADLIATQRQTLDMAGTRLAGGLRHFVQDRRLAFSRLAGAIHPRLVRQRHAELASRIDNLDHRALAGLHKTTERARLTFDPRAIRLAGAVGQALERKRTQFVRVAPRLSPQPLRAELRQLQGQLAPVAQRLTLVPDRITAERRQSLAQLTKLLETLSYRSVLARGYALVQDEAGDVVSSAVGLKPGDALKLTFADGEVGANVAGAPPQKRKAPRSPSDDGSQESLF
;
A
#
# COMPACT_ATOMS: atom_id res chain seq x y z
N ASP A 1 42.76 -101.21 -143.72
CA ASP A 1 42.64 -101.41 -142.25
C ASP A 1 43.57 -100.55 -141.37
N ASP A 2 44.66 -99.98 -141.88
CA ASP A 2 45.65 -99.28 -141.04
C ASP A 2 45.29 -97.83 -140.62
N GLN A 3 44.36 -97.15 -141.29
CA GLN A 3 43.96 -95.77 -140.91
C GLN A 3 42.93 -95.72 -139.76
N GLY A 4 42.02 -96.69 -139.67
CA GLY A 4 41.00 -96.76 -138.61
C GLY A 4 41.53 -97.26 -137.26
N SER A 5 42.69 -97.95 -137.24
CA SER A 5 43.40 -98.30 -136.01
C SER A 5 44.02 -97.05 -135.37
N ARG A 6 44.62 -96.16 -136.19
CA ARG A 6 45.28 -94.92 -135.74
C ARG A 6 44.30 -93.91 -135.16
N GLN A 7 43.14 -93.70 -135.77
CA GLN A 7 42.12 -92.77 -135.24
C GLN A 7 41.57 -93.25 -133.88
N ARG A 8 41.32 -94.56 -133.73
CA ARG A 8 40.90 -95.14 -132.45
C ARG A 8 41.97 -95.04 -131.37
N GLN A 9 43.25 -95.18 -131.75
CA GLN A 9 44.37 -95.04 -130.83
C GLN A 9 44.62 -93.57 -130.41
N ALA A 10 44.43 -92.61 -131.32
CA ALA A 10 44.48 -91.18 -131.02
C ALA A 10 43.35 -90.74 -130.07
N ALA A 11 42.11 -91.20 -130.31
CA ALA A 11 40.97 -90.93 -129.43
C ALA A 11 41.14 -91.56 -128.03
N ARG A 12 41.68 -92.79 -127.94
CA ARG A 12 42.00 -93.42 -126.65
C ARG A 12 43.09 -92.65 -125.89
N ARG A 13 44.11 -92.14 -126.60
CA ARG A 13 45.17 -91.32 -126.00
C ARG A 13 44.66 -89.95 -125.53
N SER A 14 43.78 -89.29 -126.29
CA SER A 14 43.20 -88.00 -125.86
C SER A 14 42.28 -88.18 -124.65
N LEU A 15 41.49 -89.26 -124.60
CA LEU A 15 40.64 -89.57 -123.45
C LEU A 15 41.45 -89.97 -122.20
N ALA A 16 42.54 -90.71 -122.38
CA ALA A 16 43.51 -90.97 -121.31
C ALA A 16 44.15 -89.67 -120.81
N SER A 17 44.61 -88.79 -121.72
CA SER A 17 45.17 -87.49 -121.36
C SER A 17 44.18 -86.58 -120.62
N LEU A 18 42.88 -86.59 -120.98
CA LEU A 18 41.85 -85.81 -120.30
C LEU A 18 41.55 -86.39 -118.90
N LYS A 19 41.53 -87.72 -118.78
CA LYS A 19 41.36 -88.40 -117.49
C LYS A 19 42.53 -88.13 -116.55
N ASP A 20 43.75 -88.11 -117.07
CA ASP A 20 44.96 -87.80 -116.31
C ASP A 20 45.00 -86.32 -115.89
N ARG A 21 44.57 -85.40 -116.77
CA ARG A 21 44.39 -83.97 -116.41
C ARG A 21 43.32 -83.78 -115.34
N LEU A 22 42.19 -84.46 -115.43
CA LEU A 22 41.15 -84.41 -114.39
C LEU A 22 41.66 -84.96 -113.06
N ARG A 23 42.40 -86.07 -113.08
CA ARG A 23 43.04 -86.61 -111.87
C ARG A 23 44.08 -85.66 -111.28
N ALA A 24 44.89 -85.01 -112.11
CA ALA A 24 45.88 -84.03 -111.68
C ALA A 24 45.22 -82.80 -111.05
N VAL A 25 44.13 -82.29 -111.64
CA VAL A 25 43.36 -81.17 -111.08
C VAL A 25 42.61 -81.60 -109.81
N SER A 26 42.00 -82.78 -109.79
CA SER A 26 41.29 -83.27 -108.59
C SER A 26 42.24 -83.61 -107.44
N ALA A 27 43.48 -84.01 -107.74
CA ALA A 27 44.53 -84.23 -106.75
C ALA A 27 45.09 -82.91 -106.18
N GLY A 28 44.98 -81.81 -106.93
CA GLY A 28 45.33 -80.46 -106.49
C GLY A 28 44.22 -79.74 -105.73
N LEU A 29 42.99 -80.27 -105.70
CA LEU A 29 41.91 -79.69 -104.91
C LEU A 29 42.12 -80.00 -103.42
N PRO A 30 41.95 -79.01 -102.52
CA PRO A 30 42.01 -79.24 -101.08
C PRO A 30 40.90 -80.20 -100.67
N ARG A 31 41.15 -81.03 -99.65
CA ARG A 31 40.14 -81.97 -99.18
C ARG A 31 38.94 -81.18 -98.62
N PRO A 32 37.71 -81.69 -98.70
CA PRO A 32 36.54 -81.00 -98.14
C PRO A 32 36.69 -80.62 -96.67
N ALA A 33 37.46 -81.39 -95.90
CA ALA A 33 37.79 -81.11 -94.51
C ALA A 33 38.70 -79.88 -94.34
N ASP A 34 39.58 -79.58 -95.30
CA ASP A 34 40.52 -78.47 -95.23
C ASP A 34 39.80 -77.12 -95.42
N LEU A 35 38.70 -77.10 -96.19
CA LEU A 35 37.87 -75.90 -96.38
C LEU A 35 37.20 -75.44 -95.07
N ILE A 36 36.91 -76.37 -94.17
CA ILE A 36 36.25 -76.09 -92.88
C ILE A 36 37.23 -76.09 -91.70
N ALA A 37 38.48 -76.51 -91.89
CA ALA A 37 39.47 -76.65 -90.82
C ALA A 37 39.70 -75.33 -90.08
N THR A 38 39.86 -74.22 -90.81
CA THR A 38 40.10 -72.89 -90.24
C THR A 38 38.89 -72.40 -89.44
N GLN A 39 37.66 -72.62 -89.94
CA GLN A 39 36.44 -72.21 -89.23
C GLN A 39 36.17 -73.07 -87.99
N ARG A 40 36.53 -74.35 -88.04
CA ARG A 40 36.48 -75.24 -86.87
C ARG A 40 37.49 -74.80 -85.81
N GLN A 41 38.72 -74.47 -86.22
CA GLN A 41 39.74 -73.96 -85.30
C GLN A 41 39.33 -72.63 -84.66
N THR A 42 38.75 -71.68 -85.40
CA THR A 42 38.27 -70.42 -84.84
C THR A 42 37.11 -70.63 -83.88
N LEU A 43 36.18 -71.56 -84.18
CA LEU A 43 35.08 -71.94 -83.30
C LEU A 43 35.60 -72.59 -82.01
N ASP A 44 36.56 -73.50 -82.10
CA ASP A 44 37.18 -74.15 -80.94
C ASP A 44 37.91 -73.12 -80.05
N MET A 45 38.63 -72.18 -80.67
CA MET A 45 39.28 -71.07 -79.98
C MET A 45 38.28 -70.10 -79.34
N ALA A 46 37.16 -69.81 -80.02
CA ALA A 46 36.10 -68.98 -79.47
C ALA A 46 35.39 -69.67 -78.30
N GLY A 47 35.12 -70.98 -78.41
CA GLY A 47 34.52 -71.79 -77.35
C GLY A 47 35.41 -71.87 -76.10
N THR A 48 36.71 -72.11 -76.27
CA THR A 48 37.66 -72.13 -75.15
C THR A 48 37.81 -70.76 -74.49
N ARG A 49 37.88 -69.67 -75.27
CA ARG A 49 37.91 -68.29 -74.75
C ARG A 49 36.63 -67.92 -74.03
N LEU A 50 35.46 -68.26 -74.56
CA LEU A 50 34.17 -68.00 -73.94
C LEU A 50 34.05 -68.76 -72.61
N ALA A 51 34.41 -70.04 -72.59
CA ALA A 51 34.40 -70.85 -71.38
C ALA A 51 35.39 -70.32 -70.32
N GLY A 52 36.55 -69.79 -70.73
CA GLY A 52 37.49 -69.10 -69.85
C GLY A 52 36.92 -67.79 -69.31
N GLY A 53 36.39 -66.93 -70.19
CA GLY A 53 35.85 -65.62 -69.85
C GLY A 53 34.63 -65.69 -68.93
N LEU A 54 33.69 -66.61 -69.17
CA LEU A 54 32.54 -66.81 -68.30
C LEU A 54 32.95 -67.28 -66.90
N ARG A 55 33.93 -68.17 -66.79
CA ARG A 55 34.47 -68.61 -65.50
C ARG A 55 35.07 -67.43 -64.73
N HIS A 56 35.86 -66.60 -65.41
CA HIS A 56 36.47 -65.43 -64.78
C HIS A 56 35.41 -64.40 -64.36
N PHE A 57 34.45 -64.09 -65.23
CA PHE A 57 33.35 -63.17 -64.92
C PHE A 57 32.53 -63.61 -63.70
N VAL A 58 32.20 -64.91 -63.61
CA VAL A 58 31.47 -65.46 -62.47
C VAL A 58 32.33 -65.41 -61.20
N GLN A 59 33.63 -65.70 -61.29
CA GLN A 59 34.55 -65.58 -60.16
C GLN A 59 34.66 -64.13 -59.66
N ASP A 60 34.83 -63.16 -60.56
CA ASP A 60 34.91 -61.74 -60.22
C ASP A 60 33.63 -61.24 -59.55
N ARG A 61 32.46 -61.63 -60.09
CA ARG A 61 31.17 -61.30 -59.47
C ARG A 61 30.98 -61.98 -58.13
N ARG A 62 31.43 -63.22 -57.96
CA ARG A 62 31.38 -63.91 -56.66
C ARG A 62 32.27 -63.23 -55.62
N LEU A 63 33.47 -62.80 -55.99
CA LEU A 63 34.38 -62.06 -55.12
C LEU A 63 33.84 -60.67 -54.75
N ALA A 64 33.26 -59.94 -55.71
CA ALA A 64 32.62 -58.66 -55.45
C ALA A 64 31.43 -58.81 -54.49
N PHE A 65 30.59 -59.83 -54.71
CA PHE A 65 29.47 -60.14 -53.83
C PHE A 65 29.94 -60.57 -52.43
N SER A 66 30.96 -61.42 -52.31
CA SER A 66 31.45 -61.86 -51.00
C SER A 66 32.04 -60.70 -50.18
N ARG A 67 32.70 -59.72 -50.83
CA ARG A 67 33.19 -58.50 -50.16
C ARG A 67 32.04 -57.66 -49.61
N LEU A 68 30.97 -57.46 -50.38
CA LEU A 68 29.79 -56.71 -49.94
C LEU A 68 28.98 -57.46 -48.87
N ALA A 69 28.79 -58.77 -49.04
CA ALA A 69 28.08 -59.61 -48.08
C ALA A 69 28.81 -59.74 -46.75
N GLY A 70 30.15 -59.74 -46.75
CA GLY A 70 30.95 -59.70 -45.53
C GLY A 70 30.80 -58.38 -44.75
N ALA A 71 30.58 -57.27 -45.45
CA ALA A 71 30.37 -55.96 -44.83
C ALA A 71 28.94 -55.76 -44.28
N ILE A 72 27.94 -56.34 -44.94
CA ILE A 72 26.52 -56.19 -44.56
C ILE A 72 26.01 -57.51 -43.99
N HIS A 73 26.42 -57.82 -42.76
CA HIS A 73 25.82 -58.93 -42.04
C HIS A 73 24.51 -58.47 -41.39
N PRO A 74 23.35 -59.11 -41.66
CA PRO A 74 22.07 -58.71 -41.09
C PRO A 74 22.02 -58.75 -39.56
N ARG A 75 22.93 -59.50 -38.93
CA ARG A 75 23.09 -59.53 -37.47
C ARG A 75 23.66 -58.22 -36.94
N LEU A 76 24.70 -57.66 -37.57
CA LEU A 76 25.30 -56.40 -37.16
C LEU A 76 24.32 -55.23 -37.31
N VAL A 77 23.54 -55.22 -38.40
CA VAL A 77 22.50 -54.20 -38.61
C VAL A 77 21.42 -54.28 -37.53
N ARG A 78 20.92 -55.49 -37.22
CA ARG A 78 19.94 -55.68 -36.13
C ARG A 78 20.51 -55.32 -34.77
N GLN A 79 21.76 -55.69 -34.49
CA GLN A 79 22.45 -55.35 -33.25
C GLN A 79 22.60 -53.84 -33.13
N ARG A 80 23.04 -53.16 -34.19
CA ARG A 80 23.18 -51.70 -34.20
C ARG A 80 21.84 -51.00 -34.04
N HIS A 81 20.78 -51.51 -34.66
CA HIS A 81 19.43 -50.98 -34.47
C HIS A 81 18.97 -51.12 -33.02
N ALA A 82 19.16 -52.29 -32.40
CA ALA A 82 18.80 -52.51 -31.00
C ALA A 82 19.61 -51.60 -30.04
N GLU A 83 20.90 -51.41 -30.31
CA GLU A 83 21.75 -50.49 -29.56
C GLU A 83 21.26 -49.04 -29.69
N LEU A 84 20.92 -48.59 -30.90
CA LEU A 84 20.40 -47.24 -31.11
C LEU A 84 19.02 -47.05 -30.48
N ALA A 85 18.14 -48.04 -30.56
CA ALA A 85 16.82 -48.02 -29.91
C ALA A 85 16.97 -47.90 -28.39
N SER A 86 17.75 -48.77 -27.77
CA SER A 86 18.02 -48.70 -26.32
C SER A 86 18.69 -47.38 -25.91
N ARG A 87 19.52 -46.78 -26.77
CA ARG A 87 20.11 -45.45 -26.51
C ARG A 87 19.07 -44.34 -26.56
N ILE A 88 18.12 -44.41 -27.49
CA ILE A 88 17.00 -43.46 -27.57
C ILE A 88 16.12 -43.59 -26.33
N ASP A 89 15.74 -44.81 -25.94
CA ASP A 89 14.91 -45.05 -24.75
C ASP A 89 15.59 -44.52 -23.47
N ASN A 90 16.89 -44.75 -23.34
CA ASN A 90 17.66 -44.23 -22.21
C ASN A 90 17.76 -42.71 -22.19
N LEU A 91 17.93 -42.08 -23.36
CA LEU A 91 17.95 -40.62 -23.47
C LEU A 91 16.58 -40.03 -23.13
N ASP A 92 15.50 -40.64 -23.59
CA ASP A 92 14.13 -40.20 -23.31
C ASP A 92 13.82 -40.31 -21.82
N HIS A 93 14.11 -41.46 -21.21
CA HIS A 93 13.91 -41.65 -19.77
C HIS A 93 14.70 -40.64 -18.93
N ARG A 94 15.96 -40.37 -19.31
CA ARG A 94 16.80 -39.37 -18.62
C ARG A 94 16.32 -37.93 -18.86
N ALA A 95 15.82 -37.62 -20.05
CA ALA A 95 15.28 -36.30 -20.38
C ALA A 95 14.02 -36.01 -19.55
N LEU A 96 13.08 -36.96 -19.49
CA LEU A 96 11.85 -36.84 -18.70
C LEU A 96 12.15 -36.76 -17.20
N ALA A 97 13.03 -37.64 -16.68
CA ALA A 97 13.43 -37.59 -15.28
C ALA A 97 14.16 -36.28 -14.93
N GLY A 98 14.99 -35.76 -15.85
CA GLY A 98 15.66 -34.47 -15.72
C GLY A 98 14.66 -33.31 -15.65
N LEU A 99 13.72 -33.27 -16.59
CA LEU A 99 12.64 -32.27 -16.62
C LEU A 99 11.83 -32.29 -15.33
N HIS A 100 11.32 -33.45 -14.92
CA HIS A 100 10.58 -33.60 -13.65
C HIS A 100 11.39 -33.11 -12.45
N LYS A 101 12.68 -33.45 -12.37
CA LYS A 101 13.52 -33.00 -11.27
C LYS A 101 13.74 -31.49 -11.28
N THR A 102 13.87 -30.88 -12.46
CA THR A 102 14.02 -29.41 -12.57
C THR A 102 12.72 -28.68 -12.24
N THR A 103 11.57 -29.19 -12.68
CA THR A 103 10.26 -28.58 -12.39
C THR A 103 9.91 -28.73 -10.92
N GLU A 104 10.14 -29.90 -10.31
CA GLU A 104 9.92 -30.11 -8.87
C GLU A 104 10.84 -29.23 -8.02
N ARG A 105 12.12 -29.10 -8.39
CA ARG A 105 13.04 -28.17 -7.70
C ARG A 105 12.59 -26.71 -7.82
N ALA A 106 12.12 -26.31 -9.00
CA ALA A 106 11.58 -24.97 -9.21
C ALA A 106 10.33 -24.75 -8.34
N ARG A 107 9.37 -25.69 -8.36
CA ARG A 107 8.16 -25.65 -7.51
C ARG A 107 8.50 -25.53 -6.03
N LEU A 108 9.35 -26.43 -5.51
CA LEU A 108 9.79 -26.40 -4.11
C LEU A 108 10.48 -25.09 -3.70
N THR A 109 11.08 -24.36 -4.65
CA THR A 109 11.72 -23.07 -4.38
C THR A 109 10.74 -21.90 -4.48
N PHE A 110 9.86 -21.91 -5.49
CA PHE A 110 8.96 -20.79 -5.79
C PHE A 110 7.67 -20.80 -4.98
N ASP A 111 7.08 -21.96 -4.72
CA ASP A 111 5.82 -22.09 -3.96
C ASP A 111 5.91 -21.49 -2.54
N PRO A 112 6.92 -21.83 -1.71
CA PRO A 112 7.01 -21.24 -0.39
C PRO A 112 7.29 -19.73 -0.43
N ARG A 113 8.00 -19.25 -1.46
CA ARG A 113 8.24 -17.80 -1.65
C ARG A 113 6.96 -17.07 -2.03
N ALA A 114 6.14 -17.65 -2.91
CA ALA A 114 4.84 -17.11 -3.30
C ALA A 114 3.88 -17.02 -2.11
N ILE A 115 3.79 -18.10 -1.31
CA ILE A 115 2.97 -18.13 -0.09
C ILE A 115 3.45 -17.10 0.92
N ARG A 116 4.76 -16.99 1.15
CA ARG A 116 5.33 -15.98 2.07
C ARG A 116 5.10 -14.56 1.60
N LEU A 117 5.20 -14.28 0.31
CA LEU A 117 4.97 -12.96 -0.26
C LEU A 117 3.50 -12.53 -0.07
N ALA A 118 2.55 -13.42 -0.39
CA ALA A 118 1.13 -13.14 -0.16
C ALA A 118 0.83 -12.88 1.32
N GLY A 119 1.38 -13.73 2.22
CA GLY A 119 1.24 -13.54 3.67
C GLY A 119 1.88 -12.24 4.17
N ALA A 120 3.08 -11.89 3.69
CA ALA A 120 3.79 -10.68 4.07
C ALA A 120 3.06 -9.41 3.61
N VAL A 121 2.51 -9.41 2.39
CA VAL A 121 1.68 -8.31 1.87
C VAL A 121 0.41 -8.15 2.70
N GLY A 122 -0.27 -9.25 3.04
CA GLY A 122 -1.44 -9.24 3.92
C GLY A 122 -1.12 -8.65 5.30
N GLN A 123 -0.03 -9.09 5.94
CA GLN A 123 0.41 -8.55 7.23
C GLN A 123 0.81 -7.08 7.13
N ALA A 124 1.50 -6.66 6.07
CA ALA A 124 1.87 -5.27 5.86
C ALA A 124 0.64 -4.36 5.69
N LEU A 125 -0.35 -4.82 4.94
CA LEU A 125 -1.62 -4.10 4.77
C LEU A 125 -2.36 -3.97 6.11
N GLU A 126 -2.40 -5.04 6.91
CA GLU A 126 -3.06 -5.02 8.21
C GLU A 126 -2.34 -4.10 9.21
N ARG A 127 -1.00 -4.08 9.19
CA ARG A 127 -0.21 -3.10 9.96
C ARG A 127 -0.51 -1.66 9.53
N LYS A 128 -0.66 -1.40 8.23
CA LYS A 128 -1.02 -0.08 7.73
C LYS A 128 -2.45 0.31 8.12
N ARG A 129 -3.41 -0.61 8.00
CA ARG A 129 -4.80 -0.40 8.46
C ARG A 129 -4.86 -0.09 9.95
N THR A 130 -4.19 -0.86 10.79
CA THR A 130 -4.15 -0.61 12.24
C THR A 130 -3.46 0.73 12.57
N GLN A 131 -2.42 1.12 11.85
CA GLN A 131 -1.83 2.47 11.96
C GLN A 131 -2.84 3.57 11.60
N PHE A 132 -3.57 3.41 10.48
CA PHE A 132 -4.61 4.37 10.08
C PHE A 132 -5.74 4.46 11.10
N VAL A 133 -6.25 3.34 11.61
CA VAL A 133 -7.31 3.33 12.63
C VAL A 133 -6.86 4.01 13.92
N ARG A 134 -5.57 3.93 14.29
CA ARG A 134 -5.03 4.65 15.46
C ARG A 134 -4.92 6.16 15.24
N VAL A 135 -4.58 6.59 14.03
CA VAL A 135 -4.31 8.01 13.73
C VAL A 135 -5.58 8.75 13.29
N ALA A 136 -6.51 8.09 12.59
CA ALA A 136 -7.74 8.70 12.08
C ALA A 136 -8.58 9.44 13.14
N PRO A 137 -8.76 8.93 14.37
CA PRO A 137 -9.51 9.64 15.41
C PRO A 137 -8.80 10.92 15.88
N ARG A 138 -7.46 10.94 15.87
CA ARG A 138 -6.64 12.11 16.27
C ARG A 138 -6.67 13.24 15.25
N LEU A 139 -6.90 12.90 13.98
CA LEU A 139 -7.12 13.87 12.91
C LEU A 139 -8.57 14.36 12.85
N SER A 140 -9.47 13.77 13.64
CA SER A 140 -10.86 14.25 13.67
C SER A 140 -10.96 15.54 14.49
N PRO A 141 -11.79 16.51 14.06
CA PRO A 141 -12.02 17.75 14.81
C PRO A 141 -12.93 17.54 16.03
N GLN A 142 -13.44 16.32 16.27
CA GLN A 142 -14.35 16.00 17.36
C GLN A 142 -13.75 16.17 18.77
N PRO A 143 -12.56 15.62 19.10
CA PRO A 143 -11.94 15.83 20.42
C PRO A 143 -11.72 17.32 20.70
N LEU A 144 -11.22 18.08 19.73
CA LEU A 144 -11.02 19.52 19.88
C LEU A 144 -12.34 20.26 20.14
N ARG A 145 -13.42 19.91 19.42
CA ARG A 145 -14.75 20.48 19.64
C ARG A 145 -15.38 20.08 20.98
N ALA A 146 -15.05 18.91 21.50
CA ALA A 146 -15.51 18.45 22.81
C ALA A 146 -14.79 19.21 23.93
N GLU A 147 -13.47 19.34 23.82
CA GLU A 147 -12.63 20.10 24.75
C GLU A 147 -13.03 21.58 24.78
N LEU A 148 -13.27 22.19 23.62
CA LEU A 148 -13.74 23.58 23.51
C LEU A 148 -15.11 23.77 24.18
N ARG A 149 -16.04 22.82 24.00
CA ARG A 149 -17.34 22.83 24.70
C ARG A 149 -17.19 22.69 26.21
N GLN A 150 -16.28 21.83 26.68
CA GLN A 150 -16.01 21.66 28.10
C GLN A 150 -15.43 22.93 28.72
N LEU A 151 -14.43 23.55 28.07
CA LEU A 151 -13.84 24.81 28.54
C LEU A 151 -14.86 25.96 28.54
N GLN A 152 -15.72 26.05 27.52
CA GLN A 152 -16.82 27.01 27.49
C GLN A 152 -17.82 26.78 28.63
N GLY A 153 -18.16 25.53 28.92
CA GLY A 153 -19.03 25.15 30.04
C GLY A 153 -18.44 25.49 31.42
N GLN A 154 -17.11 25.48 31.56
CA GLN A 154 -16.42 25.90 32.78
C GLN A 154 -16.31 27.43 32.90
N LEU A 155 -16.08 28.13 31.78
CA LEU A 155 -15.96 29.59 31.76
C LEU A 155 -17.30 30.31 31.96
N ALA A 156 -18.39 29.79 31.40
CA ALA A 156 -19.71 30.39 31.48
C ALA A 156 -20.19 30.72 32.92
N PRO A 157 -20.16 29.78 33.90
CA PRO A 157 -20.58 30.07 35.26
C PRO A 157 -19.63 31.03 35.99
N VAL A 158 -18.33 30.98 35.69
CA VAL A 158 -17.35 31.93 36.27
C VAL A 158 -17.61 33.34 35.76
N ALA A 159 -17.84 33.49 34.45
CA ALA A 159 -18.20 34.76 33.84
C ALA A 159 -19.51 35.32 34.43
N GLN A 160 -20.55 34.49 34.57
CA GLN A 160 -21.83 34.89 35.18
C GLN A 160 -21.68 35.32 36.64
N ARG A 161 -20.83 34.64 37.43
CA ARG A 161 -20.56 35.05 38.81
C ARG A 161 -19.81 36.38 38.86
N LEU A 162 -18.84 36.59 37.98
CA LEU A 162 -18.10 37.85 37.89
C LEU A 162 -18.99 39.03 37.51
N THR A 163 -20.05 38.83 36.72
CA THR A 163 -20.99 39.91 36.40
C THR A 163 -21.95 40.23 37.55
N LEU A 164 -22.33 39.25 38.38
CA LEU A 164 -23.32 39.44 39.45
C LEU A 164 -22.72 39.90 40.80
N VAL A 165 -21.46 39.55 41.07
CA VAL A 165 -20.79 39.89 42.34
C VAL A 165 -20.62 41.41 42.57
N PRO A 166 -20.27 42.24 41.57
CA PRO A 166 -20.12 43.69 41.77
C PRO A 166 -21.40 44.38 42.23
N ASP A 167 -22.53 44.04 41.63
CA ASP A 167 -23.84 44.61 41.99
C ASP A 167 -24.23 44.23 43.41
N ARG A 168 -23.96 42.98 43.79
CA ARG A 168 -24.19 42.51 45.15
C ARG A 168 -23.30 43.22 46.18
N ILE A 169 -21.99 43.31 45.93
CA ILE A 169 -21.05 43.99 46.84
C ILE A 169 -21.41 45.46 46.99
N THR A 170 -21.78 46.13 45.90
CA THR A 170 -22.16 47.54 45.94
C THR A 170 -23.48 47.76 46.68
N ALA A 171 -24.46 46.88 46.51
CA ALA A 171 -25.71 46.91 47.27
C ALA A 171 -25.48 46.67 48.77
N GLU A 172 -24.70 45.66 49.15
CA GLU A 172 -24.35 45.36 50.54
C GLU A 172 -23.62 46.54 51.20
N ARG A 173 -22.61 47.12 50.53
CA ARG A 173 -21.90 48.31 51.02
C ARG A 173 -22.82 49.53 51.17
N ARG A 174 -23.73 49.77 50.21
CA ARG A 174 -24.71 50.85 50.31
C ARG A 174 -25.64 50.65 51.51
N GLN A 175 -26.08 49.42 51.76
CA GLN A 175 -26.92 49.10 52.89
C GLN A 175 -26.19 49.30 54.22
N SER A 176 -24.93 48.88 54.32
CA SER A 176 -24.10 49.12 55.51
C SER A 176 -23.87 50.62 55.76
N LEU A 177 -23.58 51.40 54.71
CA LEU A 177 -23.46 52.86 54.83
C LEU A 177 -24.76 53.49 55.32
N ALA A 178 -25.91 53.10 54.74
CA ALA A 178 -27.21 53.62 55.17
C ALA A 178 -27.53 53.26 56.63
N GLN A 179 -27.16 52.07 57.11
CA GLN A 179 -27.30 51.69 58.52
C GLN A 179 -26.40 52.52 59.44
N LEU A 180 -25.13 52.71 59.06
CA LEU A 180 -24.19 53.55 59.83
C LEU A 180 -24.65 55.01 59.88
N THR A 181 -25.20 55.55 58.78
CA THR A 181 -25.79 56.89 58.76
C THR A 181 -26.96 57.02 59.74
N LYS A 182 -27.87 56.05 59.78
CA LYS A 182 -28.99 56.04 60.74
C LYS A 182 -28.49 56.00 62.19
N LEU A 183 -27.49 55.19 62.48
CA LEU A 183 -26.89 55.15 63.83
C LEU A 183 -26.24 56.48 64.19
N LEU A 184 -25.51 57.11 63.26
CA LEU A 184 -24.92 58.43 63.45
C LEU A 184 -25.99 59.48 63.73
N GLU A 185 -27.10 59.49 62.97
CA GLU A 185 -28.21 60.40 63.23
C GLU A 185 -28.77 60.23 64.65
N THR A 186 -28.97 58.99 65.11
CA THR A 186 -29.49 58.72 66.46
C THR A 186 -28.52 59.09 67.58
N LEU A 187 -27.21 58.91 67.37
CA LEU A 187 -26.18 59.15 68.39
C LEU A 187 -25.59 60.57 68.33
N SER A 188 -25.84 61.30 67.25
CA SER A 188 -25.35 62.66 67.10
C SER A 188 -26.11 63.62 68.01
N TYR A 189 -25.37 64.47 68.74
CA TYR A 189 -25.95 65.52 69.57
C TYR A 189 -26.86 66.48 68.77
N ARG A 190 -26.68 66.57 67.44
CA ARG A 190 -27.54 67.37 66.55
C ARG A 190 -29.00 66.91 66.56
N SER A 191 -29.27 65.61 66.66
CA SER A 191 -30.65 65.11 66.76
C SER A 191 -31.26 65.35 68.14
N VAL A 192 -30.44 65.50 69.17
CA VAL A 192 -30.85 65.92 70.52
C VAL A 192 -31.15 67.41 70.53
N LEU A 193 -30.33 68.24 69.87
CA LEU A 193 -30.60 69.67 69.69
C LEU A 193 -31.92 69.92 68.94
N ALA A 194 -32.19 69.17 67.87
CA ALA A 194 -33.43 69.25 67.09
C ALA A 194 -34.70 68.89 67.90
N ARG A 195 -34.56 68.17 69.03
CA ARG A 195 -35.66 67.83 69.94
C ARG A 195 -35.89 68.87 71.05
N GLY A 196 -35.23 70.03 70.97
CA GLY A 196 -35.45 71.16 71.88
C GLY A 196 -34.52 71.21 73.10
N TYR A 197 -33.45 70.42 73.10
CA TYR A 197 -32.39 70.51 74.11
C TYR A 197 -31.31 71.50 73.67
N ALA A 198 -30.64 72.15 74.62
CA ALA A 198 -29.52 73.06 74.36
C ALA A 198 -28.22 72.44 74.87
N LEU A 199 -27.15 72.51 74.07
CA LEU A 199 -25.81 72.15 74.51
C LEU A 199 -25.19 73.37 75.22
N VAL A 200 -24.85 73.22 76.49
CA VAL A 200 -24.25 74.28 77.30
C VAL A 200 -22.73 74.10 77.30
N GLN A 201 -22.01 75.06 76.74
CA GLN A 201 -20.54 75.11 76.72
C GLN A 201 -20.04 76.28 77.58
N ASP A 202 -18.90 76.09 78.24
CA ASP A 202 -18.18 77.17 78.94
C ASP A 202 -17.36 78.03 77.96
N GLU A 203 -16.72 79.11 78.41
CA GLU A 203 -15.85 79.98 77.58
C GLU A 203 -14.72 79.21 76.87
N ALA A 204 -14.30 78.06 77.43
CA ALA A 204 -13.29 77.17 76.86
C ALA A 204 -13.84 76.16 75.82
N GLY A 205 -15.16 76.07 75.63
CA GLY A 205 -15.82 75.13 74.72
C GLY A 205 -16.14 73.75 75.31
N ASP A 206 -15.87 73.55 76.60
CA ASP A 206 -16.16 72.31 77.31
C ASP A 206 -17.65 72.20 77.71
N VAL A 207 -18.24 71.01 77.59
CA VAL A 207 -19.66 70.77 77.86
C VAL A 207 -19.92 70.69 79.36
N VAL A 208 -20.77 71.57 79.88
CA VAL A 208 -21.10 71.62 81.30
C VAL A 208 -22.34 70.77 81.58
N SER A 209 -22.15 69.61 82.23
CA SER A 209 -23.21 68.62 82.51
C SER A 209 -23.79 68.70 83.93
N SER A 210 -23.19 69.48 84.83
CA SER A 210 -23.61 69.59 86.24
C SER A 210 -23.52 71.01 86.75
N ALA A 211 -24.57 71.45 87.46
CA ALA A 211 -24.67 72.79 88.03
C ALA A 211 -23.79 73.00 89.28
N VAL A 212 -23.16 71.95 89.81
CA VAL A 212 -22.41 72.00 91.09
C VAL A 212 -21.07 72.75 90.97
N GLY A 213 -20.57 72.96 89.75
CA GLY A 213 -19.30 73.66 89.50
C GLY A 213 -19.40 75.10 89.02
N LEU A 214 -20.61 75.61 88.73
CA LEU A 214 -20.82 76.93 88.12
C LEU A 214 -20.83 78.05 89.16
N LYS A 215 -20.07 79.11 88.93
CA LYS A 215 -20.05 80.30 89.79
C LYS A 215 -20.98 81.39 89.25
N PRO A 216 -21.56 82.22 90.14
CA PRO A 216 -22.32 83.39 89.72
C PRO A 216 -21.43 84.36 88.94
N GLY A 217 -21.73 84.59 87.66
CA GLY A 217 -20.97 85.46 86.76
C GLY A 217 -20.35 84.76 85.54
N ASP A 218 -20.32 83.42 85.50
CA ASP A 218 -19.72 82.67 84.38
C ASP A 218 -20.55 82.83 83.10
N ALA A 219 -19.88 83.05 81.97
CA ALA A 219 -20.48 83.19 80.64
C ALA A 219 -20.57 81.83 79.96
N LEU A 220 -21.78 81.38 79.70
CA LEU A 220 -22.10 80.12 79.05
C LEU A 220 -22.58 80.37 77.63
N LYS A 221 -22.23 79.45 76.73
CA LYS A 221 -22.70 79.43 75.35
C LYS A 221 -23.70 78.30 75.17
N LEU A 222 -24.94 78.65 74.84
CA LEU A 222 -26.02 77.71 74.56
C LEU A 222 -26.13 77.50 73.05
N THR A 223 -25.87 76.29 72.58
CA THR A 223 -26.08 75.92 71.18
C THR A 223 -27.41 75.19 71.04
N PHE A 224 -28.31 75.72 70.23
CA PHE A 224 -29.59 75.12 69.85
C PHE A 224 -29.51 74.56 68.42
N ALA A 225 -30.58 73.88 67.97
CA ALA A 225 -30.65 73.38 66.60
C ALA A 225 -30.54 74.48 65.53
N ASP A 226 -31.11 75.66 65.82
CA ASP A 226 -31.29 76.74 64.86
C ASP A 226 -30.30 77.91 65.06
N GLY A 227 -29.43 77.85 66.08
CA GLY A 227 -28.46 78.92 66.36
C GLY A 227 -27.82 78.87 67.75
N GLU A 228 -26.90 79.80 68.01
CA GLU A 228 -26.14 79.91 69.25
C GLU A 228 -26.56 81.17 70.03
N VAL A 229 -26.68 81.08 71.36
CA VAL A 229 -27.08 82.16 72.26
C VAL A 229 -26.17 82.18 73.50
N GLY A 230 -25.67 83.35 73.90
CA GLY A 230 -24.92 83.51 75.16
C GLY A 230 -25.84 83.63 76.38
N ALA A 231 -25.47 83.02 77.51
CA ALA A 231 -26.20 83.05 78.78
C ALA A 231 -25.24 83.20 79.96
N ASN A 232 -25.58 84.02 80.96
CA ASN A 232 -24.72 84.20 82.14
C ASN A 232 -25.37 83.57 83.40
N VAL A 233 -24.56 82.95 84.26
CA VAL A 233 -25.04 82.29 85.49
C VAL A 233 -25.38 83.31 86.57
N ALA A 234 -26.66 83.45 86.91
CA ALA A 234 -27.12 84.26 88.04
C ALA A 234 -27.24 83.40 89.31
N GLY A 235 -26.45 83.71 90.35
CA GLY A 235 -26.30 82.91 91.58
C GLY A 235 -27.48 82.83 92.55
N ALA A 236 -28.72 83.09 92.12
CA ALA A 236 -29.91 83.05 92.96
C ALA A 236 -31.12 82.54 92.17
N PRO A 237 -32.07 81.81 92.80
CA PRO A 237 -33.22 81.28 92.08
C PRO A 237 -34.03 82.42 91.44
N PRO A 238 -34.45 82.27 90.17
CA PRO A 238 -35.10 83.36 89.45
C PRO A 238 -36.40 83.75 90.15
N GLN A 239 -36.54 85.05 90.47
CA GLN A 239 -37.78 85.60 90.98
C GLN A 239 -38.90 85.36 89.95
N LYS A 240 -39.97 84.66 90.37
CA LYS A 240 -41.21 84.50 89.60
C LYS A 240 -41.75 85.86 89.19
N ARG A 241 -41.57 86.23 87.91
CA ARG A 241 -42.31 87.34 87.30
C ARG A 241 -43.72 86.87 86.95
N LYS A 242 -44.72 87.59 87.47
CA LYS A 242 -46.15 87.40 87.18
C LYS A 242 -46.38 87.46 85.66
N ALA A 243 -47.09 86.45 85.12
CA ALA A 243 -47.57 86.49 83.75
C ALA A 243 -48.59 87.64 83.57
N PRO A 244 -48.51 88.42 82.48
CA PRO A 244 -49.55 89.38 82.13
C PRO A 244 -50.81 88.64 81.65
N ARG A 245 -51.97 89.16 82.03
CA ARG A 245 -53.29 88.72 81.54
C ARG A 245 -53.50 89.16 80.09
N SER A 246 -54.17 88.29 79.32
CA SER A 246 -55.28 88.51 78.37
C SER A 246 -55.10 87.76 77.03
N PRO A 247 -56.17 87.49 76.24
CA PRO A 247 -57.62 87.64 76.48
C PRO A 247 -58.46 86.34 76.27
N SER A 248 -59.72 86.42 76.68
CA SER A 248 -60.84 85.51 76.37
C SER A 248 -61.49 85.81 75.00
N ASP A 249 -62.24 84.81 74.50
CA ASP A 249 -63.14 84.79 73.33
C ASP A 249 -62.44 84.95 71.96
N ASP A 250 -62.80 84.23 70.91
CA ASP A 250 -64.16 83.94 70.43
C ASP A 250 -64.18 82.74 69.45
N GLY A 251 -65.39 82.27 69.13
CA GLY A 251 -65.71 80.96 68.55
C GLY A 251 -65.12 80.54 67.20
N SER A 252 -65.14 79.22 67.00
CA SER A 252 -65.66 78.60 65.77
C SER A 252 -65.73 77.08 65.95
N GLN A 253 -66.91 76.63 66.38
CA GLN A 253 -67.44 75.36 65.90
C GLN A 253 -67.79 75.52 64.43
N GLU A 254 -67.12 74.80 63.54
CA GLU A 254 -67.63 74.35 62.24
C GLU A 254 -66.96 73.00 61.97
N SER A 255 -67.62 71.85 62.13
CA SER A 255 -68.64 71.26 61.27
C SER A 255 -68.11 70.70 59.94
N LEU A 256 -68.27 69.37 59.83
CA LEU A 256 -68.67 68.61 58.65
C LEU A 256 -67.67 68.34 57.51
N PHE A 257 -67.59 67.03 57.21
CA PHE A 257 -67.00 66.29 56.09
C PHE A 257 -65.54 65.83 56.22
#